data_AF-A0A5P9J5L0-F1
#
_entry.id   AF-A0A5P9J5L0-F1
#
_cell.length_a   1.000
_cell.length_b   1.000
_cell.length_c   1.000
_cell.angle_alpha   90.00
_cell.angle_beta   90.00
_cell.angle_gamma   90.00
#
_symmetry.space_group_name_H-M   'P 1'
#
loop_
_entity.id
_entity.type
_entity.pdbx_description
1 polymer ?
#
loop_
_entity_poly.entity_id
_entity_poly.type
_entity_poly.pdbx_seq_one_letter_code
_entity_poly.pdbx_strand_id
1 'polypeptide(L)'
;MVLTIVIAVTAAFATYFLSKLRYFNALRASSLLSLIAYALFSLMSTHAELYSVVFFGGTFVGMSTPARFGYYTLTSAAVLFALLFHYLVPHLHGYGGALGVSAFLSVCLCQLAIVLGAPRSRKSG
;
A
#
# COMPACT_ATOMS: atom_id res chain seq x y z
N MET A 1 14.43 1.24 5.29
CA MET A 1 13.86 2.21 4.33
C MET A 1 13.76 1.66 2.91
N VAL A 2 14.86 1.29 2.24
CA VAL A 2 14.76 0.76 0.85
C VAL A 2 13.94 -0.53 0.79
N LEU A 3 14.22 -1.50 1.68
CA LEU A 3 13.46 -2.75 1.73
C LEU A 3 11.97 -2.53 2.04
N THR A 4 11.63 -1.61 2.94
CA THR A 4 10.23 -1.31 3.30
C THR A 4 9.48 -0.65 2.14
N ILE A 5 10.14 0.16 1.32
CA ILE A 5 9.57 0.69 0.08
C ILE A 5 9.28 -0.46 -0.90
N VAL A 6 10.23 -1.38 -1.10
CA VAL A 6 10.04 -2.54 -1.98
C VAL A 6 8.86 -3.39 -1.52
N ILE A 7 8.78 -3.69 -0.23
CA ILE A 7 7.68 -4.46 0.39
C ILE A 7 6.34 -3.72 0.22
N ALA A 8 6.29 -2.41 0.45
CA ALA A 8 5.07 -1.62 0.29
C ALA A 8 4.59 -1.60 -1.16
N VAL A 9 5.51 -1.45 -2.13
CA VAL A 9 5.21 -1.47 -3.56
C VAL A 9 4.70 -2.85 -3.97
N THR A 10 5.39 -3.93 -3.59
CA THR A 10 4.93 -5.29 -3.95
C THR A 10 3.57 -5.60 -3.34
N ALA A 11 3.32 -5.22 -2.08
CA ALA A 11 2.02 -5.38 -1.43
C ALA A 11 0.89 -4.60 -2.14
N ALA A 12 1.17 -3.36 -2.54
CA ALA A 12 0.21 -2.51 -3.23
C ALA A 12 -0.17 -3.09 -4.61
N PHE A 13 0.83 -3.54 -5.39
CA PHE A 13 0.59 -4.18 -6.68
C PHE A 13 -0.14 -5.51 -6.55
N ALA A 14 0.31 -6.38 -5.63
CA ALA A 14 -0.32 -7.67 -5.41
C ALA A 14 -1.79 -7.50 -5.01
N THR A 15 -2.11 -6.54 -4.13
CA THR A 15 -3.49 -6.24 -3.73
C THR A 15 -4.29 -5.62 -4.88
N TYR A 16 -3.69 -4.71 -5.66
CA TYR A 16 -4.35 -4.08 -6.80
C TYR A 16 -4.74 -5.10 -7.89
N PHE A 17 -3.82 -6.00 -8.25
CA PHE A 17 -4.11 -7.07 -9.21
C PHE A 17 -5.14 -8.06 -8.66
N LEU A 18 -4.97 -8.49 -7.40
CA LEU A 18 -5.89 -9.44 -6.79
C LEU A 18 -7.30 -8.87 -6.62
N SER A 19 -7.43 -7.57 -6.33
CA SER A 19 -8.70 -6.86 -6.21
C SER A 19 -9.42 -6.67 -7.55
N LYS A 20 -8.75 -6.80 -8.70
CA LYS A 20 -9.41 -6.79 -10.01
C LYS A 20 -10.08 -8.13 -10.36
N LEU A 21 -9.79 -9.21 -9.65
CA LEU A 21 -10.46 -10.49 -9.88
C LEU A 21 -11.92 -10.41 -9.40
N ARG A 22 -12.84 -10.77 -10.29
CA ARG A 22 -14.30 -10.67 -10.12
C ARG A 22 -14.86 -11.41 -8.89
N TYR A 23 -14.09 -12.33 -8.30
CA TYR A 23 -14.47 -13.13 -7.14
C TYR A 23 -13.93 -12.59 -5.79
N PHE A 24 -12.96 -11.68 -5.82
CA PHE A 24 -12.29 -11.18 -4.62
C PHE A 24 -12.74 -9.75 -4.31
N ASN A 25 -13.45 -9.59 -3.18
CA ASN A 25 -13.63 -8.28 -2.57
C ASN A 25 -12.27 -7.76 -2.11
N ALA A 26 -12.01 -6.47 -2.30
CA ALA A 26 -10.72 -5.85 -1.97
C ALA A 26 -10.29 -6.12 -0.51
N LEU A 27 -11.25 -6.13 0.42
CA LEU A 27 -11.06 -6.54 1.81
C LEU A 27 -10.56 -7.98 1.98
N ARG A 28 -11.13 -8.94 1.23
CA ARG A 28 -10.73 -10.36 1.27
C ARG A 28 -9.35 -10.57 0.65
N ALA A 29 -9.03 -9.80 -0.39
CA ALA A 29 -7.70 -9.84 -1.01
C ALA A 29 -6.63 -9.35 -0.02
N SER A 30 -6.84 -8.21 0.63
CA SER A 30 -5.89 -7.66 1.62
C SER A 30 -5.70 -8.57 2.83
N SER A 31 -6.78 -9.11 3.42
CA SER A 31 -6.67 -9.99 4.59
C SER A 31 -5.95 -11.30 4.27
N LEU A 32 -6.28 -11.94 3.13
CA LEU A 32 -5.62 -13.17 2.69
C LEU A 32 -4.14 -12.94 2.40
N LEU A 33 -3.83 -11.87 1.66
CA LEU A 33 -2.46 -11.57 1.26
C LEU A 33 -1.58 -11.24 2.48
N SER A 34 -2.14 -10.55 3.47
CA SER A 34 -1.42 -10.19 4.69
C SER A 34 -1.19 -11.38 5.61
N LEU A 35 -2.15 -12.31 5.67
CA LEU A 35 -1.98 -13.58 6.39
C LEU A 35 -0.86 -14.42 5.77
N ILE A 36 -0.86 -14.56 4.44
CA ILE A 36 0.17 -15.28 3.69
C ILE A 36 1.54 -14.61 3.89
N ALA A 37 1.60 -13.28 3.80
CA ALA A 37 2.84 -12.53 3.98
C ALA A 37 3.41 -12.72 5.39
N TYR A 38 2.57 -12.63 6.44
CA TYR A 38 3.02 -12.87 7.81
C TYR A 38 3.55 -14.29 8.00
N ALA A 39 2.86 -15.30 7.49
CA ALA A 39 3.32 -16.69 7.54
C ALA A 39 4.68 -16.88 6.83
N LEU A 40 4.85 -16.25 5.66
CA LEU A 40 6.10 -16.32 4.89
C LEU A 40 7.26 -15.61 5.60
N PHE A 41 7.01 -14.41 6.13
CA PHE A 41 8.02 -13.63 6.86
C PHE A 41 8.41 -14.28 8.19
N SER A 42 7.46 -14.92 8.88
CA SER A 42 7.73 -15.66 10.11
C SER A 42 8.66 -16.86 9.88
N LEU A 43 8.68 -17.45 8.68
CA LEU A 43 9.55 -18.59 8.35
C LEU A 43 10.97 -18.15 7.93
N MET A 44 11.11 -16.94 7.38
CA MET A 44 12.32 -16.50 6.67
C MET A 44 13.12 -15.41 7.40
N SER A 45 12.55 -14.66 8.35
CA SER A 45 13.17 -13.42 8.84
C SER A 45 13.04 -13.17 10.34
N THR A 46 14.09 -12.63 10.94
CA THR A 46 14.16 -12.19 12.34
C THR A 46 13.41 -10.89 12.63
N HIS A 47 12.95 -10.16 11.60
CA HIS A 47 12.22 -8.87 11.73
C HIS A 47 10.82 -8.96 11.10
N ALA A 48 10.19 -10.13 11.22
CA ALA A 48 8.92 -10.44 10.58
C ALA A 48 7.79 -9.45 10.92
N GLU A 49 7.76 -8.92 12.14
CA GLU A 49 6.73 -7.97 12.58
C GLU A 49 6.76 -6.67 11.77
N LEU A 50 7.93 -6.02 11.66
CA LEU A 50 8.06 -4.76 10.92
C LEU A 50 7.69 -4.92 9.44
N TYR A 51 8.15 -5.99 8.81
CA TYR A 51 7.86 -6.25 7.40
C TYR A 51 6.40 -6.60 7.16
N SER A 52 5.78 -7.34 8.07
CA SER A 52 4.36 -7.69 7.98
C SER A 52 3.47 -6.48 8.19
N VAL A 53 3.83 -5.58 9.11
CA VAL A 53 3.11 -4.31 9.33
C VAL A 53 3.19 -3.40 8.10
N VAL A 54 4.38 -3.26 7.51
CA VAL A 54 4.58 -2.48 6.27
C VAL A 54 3.83 -3.11 5.10
N PHE A 55 3.88 -4.43 4.96
CA PHE A 55 3.16 -5.16 3.92
C PHE A 55 1.64 -4.95 4.07
N PHE A 56 1.11 -5.13 5.28
CA PHE A 56 -0.30 -4.89 5.59
C PHE A 56 -0.73 -3.47 5.21
N GLY A 57 0.03 -2.46 5.62
CA GLY A 57 -0.24 -1.07 5.26
C GLY A 57 -0.16 -0.80 3.74
N GLY A 58 0.79 -1.43 3.05
CA GLY A 58 0.90 -1.35 1.58
C GLY A 58 -0.32 -1.93 0.86
N THR A 59 -0.96 -2.97 1.42
CA THR A 59 -2.20 -3.51 0.85
C THR A 59 -3.35 -2.49 0.86
N PHE A 60 -3.40 -1.59 1.85
CA PHE A 60 -4.41 -0.52 1.88
C PHE A 60 -4.23 0.48 0.75
N VAL A 61 -2.99 0.83 0.40
CA VAL A 61 -2.70 1.67 -0.77
C VAL A 61 -3.26 1.01 -2.03
N GLY A 62 -3.02 -0.28 -2.22
CA GLY A 62 -3.54 -1.06 -3.34
C GLY A 62 -5.08 -1.12 -3.37
N MET A 63 -5.71 -1.28 -2.20
CA MET A 63 -7.18 -1.31 -2.04
C MET A 63 -7.84 0.04 -2.32
N SER A 64 -7.25 1.13 -1.83
CA SER A 64 -7.79 2.49 -1.97
C SER A 64 -7.50 3.11 -3.33
N THR A 65 -6.74 2.42 -4.18
CA THR A 65 -6.37 2.93 -5.50
C THR A 65 -7.58 2.94 -6.45
N PRO A 66 -7.99 4.11 -6.98
CA PRO A 66 -9.08 4.18 -7.95
C PRO A 66 -8.77 3.38 -9.21
N ALA A 67 -9.80 2.80 -9.83
CA ALA A 67 -9.65 2.06 -11.11
C ALA A 67 -9.05 2.91 -12.26
N ARG A 68 -8.98 4.25 -12.09
CA ARG A 68 -8.37 5.18 -13.05
C ARG A 68 -6.88 5.45 -12.82
N PHE A 69 -6.28 4.95 -11.74
CA PHE A 69 -4.84 5.08 -11.52
C PHE A 69 -4.06 4.21 -12.51
N GLY A 70 -2.97 4.77 -13.06
CA GLY A 70 -1.99 4.01 -13.81
C GLY A 70 -0.93 3.39 -12.90
N TYR A 71 -0.04 2.58 -13.47
CA TYR A 71 1.04 1.93 -12.72
C TYR A 71 2.01 2.94 -12.08
N TYR A 72 2.24 4.09 -12.72
CA TYR A 72 3.08 5.18 -12.20
C TYR A 72 2.46 5.90 -10.99
N THR A 73 1.12 6.02 -10.94
CA THR A 73 0.43 6.67 -9.82
C THR A 73 0.30 5.72 -8.62
N LEU A 74 0.20 4.41 -8.89
CA LEU A 74 0.21 3.38 -7.85
C LEU A 74 1.60 3.26 -7.19
N THR A 75 2.67 3.22 -7.99
CA THR A 75 4.05 3.20 -7.47
C THR A 75 4.35 4.43 -6.62
N SER A 76 4.02 5.64 -7.12
CA SER A 76 4.23 6.88 -6.35
C SER A 76 3.42 6.91 -5.04
N ALA A 77 2.17 6.46 -5.05
CA ALA A 77 1.36 6.36 -3.83
C ALA A 77 1.96 5.37 -2.80
N ALA A 78 2.49 4.23 -3.26
CA ALA A 78 3.14 3.25 -2.40
C ALA A 78 4.47 3.75 -1.83
N VAL A 79 5.26 4.48 -2.62
CA VAL A 79 6.50 5.14 -2.15
C VAL A 79 6.19 6.23 -1.12
N LEU A 80 5.18 7.05 -1.38
CA LEU A 80 4.71 8.07 -0.43
C LEU A 80 4.20 7.44 0.87
N PHE A 81 3.47 6.34 0.79
CA PHE A 81 3.06 5.58 1.97
C PHE A 81 4.26 5.09 2.78
N ALA A 82 5.29 4.52 2.14
CA ALA A 82 6.48 4.06 2.86
C ALA A 82 7.25 5.20 3.55
N LEU A 83 7.25 6.41 2.95
CA LEU A 83 7.79 7.61 3.59
C LEU A 83 6.93 8.03 4.79
N LEU A 84 5.61 8.14 4.62
CA LEU A 84 4.69 8.48 5.71
C LEU A 84 4.74 7.43 6.83
N PHE A 85 4.95 6.16 6.50
CA PHE A 85 5.13 5.10 7.48
C PHE A 85 6.35 5.39 8.38
N HIS A 86 7.48 5.78 7.80
CA HIS A 86 8.69 6.07 8.59
C HIS A 86 8.60 7.38 9.40
N TYR A 87 7.98 8.42 8.86
CA TYR A 87 7.95 9.74 9.51
C TYR A 87 6.72 9.98 10.37
N LEU A 88 5.55 9.50 9.96
CA LEU A 88 4.27 9.84 10.58
C LEU A 88 3.82 8.80 11.62
N VAL A 89 3.99 7.50 11.36
CA VAL A 89 3.57 6.43 12.28
C VAL A 89 4.24 6.50 13.65
N PRO A 90 5.56 6.79 13.81
CA PRO A 90 6.16 6.89 15.14
C PRO A 90 5.63 8.08 15.96
N HIS A 91 5.14 9.14 15.30
CA HIS A 91 4.50 10.27 15.99
C HIS A 91 3.06 9.97 16.44
N LEU A 92 2.45 8.92 15.90
CA LEU A 92 1.07 8.51 16.19
C LEU A 92 1.01 7.31 17.16
N HIS A 93 2.07 7.08 17.94
CA HIS A 93 2.10 6.02 18.95
C HIS A 93 0.92 6.13 19.93
N GLY A 94 0.06 5.11 19.95
CA GLY A 94 -1.14 5.05 20.79
C GLY A 94 -2.46 5.25 20.04
N TYR A 95 -2.44 5.73 18.79
CA TYR A 95 -3.64 5.87 17.97
C TYR A 95 -3.86 4.64 17.08
N GLY A 96 -4.97 3.94 17.31
CA GLY A 96 -5.44 2.90 16.40
C GLY A 96 -5.73 3.48 15.02
N GLY A 97 -5.20 2.85 13.96
CA GLY A 97 -5.46 3.25 12.57
C GLY A 97 -4.40 4.13 11.90
N ALA A 98 -3.27 4.43 12.55
CA ALA A 98 -2.18 5.22 11.97
C ALA A 98 -1.72 4.71 10.58
N LEU A 99 -1.64 3.38 10.41
CA LEU A 99 -1.30 2.74 9.13
C LEU A 99 -2.32 3.07 8.03
N GLY A 100 -3.61 2.93 8.33
CA GLY A 100 -4.68 3.22 7.39
C GLY A 100 -4.72 4.69 7.00
N VAL A 101 -4.55 5.60 7.97
CA VAL A 101 -4.51 7.06 7.72
C VAL A 101 -3.33 7.40 6.81
N SER A 102 -2.14 6.85 7.07
CA SER A 102 -0.96 7.11 6.23
C SER A 102 -1.14 6.60 4.78
N ALA A 103 -1.79 5.44 4.61
CA ALA A 103 -2.09 4.89 3.28
C ALA A 103 -3.19 5.69 2.55
N PHE A 104 -4.21 6.14 3.27
CA PHE A 104 -5.25 7.00 2.70
C PHE A 104 -4.69 8.35 2.28
N LEU A 105 -3.87 8.97 3.13
CA LEU A 105 -3.26 10.27 2.87
C LEU A 105 -2.32 10.23 1.66
N SER A 106 -1.52 9.17 1.50
CA SER A 106 -0.66 9.03 0.32
C SER A 106 -1.46 8.97 -0.99
N VAL A 107 -2.55 8.18 -1.02
CA VAL A 107 -3.42 8.06 -2.20
C VAL A 107 -4.14 9.38 -2.48
N CYS A 108 -4.65 10.06 -1.45
CA CYS A 108 -5.28 11.38 -1.58
C CYS A 108 -4.32 12.43 -2.14
N LEU A 109 -3.08 12.48 -1.65
CA LEU A 109 -2.05 13.40 -2.16
C LEU A 109 -1.72 13.12 -3.62
N CYS A 110 -1.55 11.85 -3.99
CA CYS A 110 -1.37 11.45 -5.39
C CYS A 110 -2.57 11.86 -6.26
N GLN A 111 -3.79 11.65 -5.78
CA GLN A 111 -5.00 12.00 -6.52
C GLN A 111 -5.15 13.51 -6.69
N LEU A 112 -4.85 14.29 -5.64
CA LEU A 112 -4.88 15.75 -5.70
C LEU A 112 -3.85 16.28 -6.70
N ALA A 113 -2.63 15.73 -6.71
CA ALA A 113 -1.59 16.10 -7.67
C ALA A 113 -2.04 15.84 -9.12
N ILE A 114 -2.72 14.72 -9.38
CA ILE A 114 -3.28 14.39 -10.70
C ILE A 114 -4.38 15.38 -11.10
N VAL A 115 -5.23 15.81 -10.16
CA VAL A 115 -6.31 16.78 -10.42
C VAL A 115 -5.76 18.18 -10.68
N LEU A 116 -4.69 18.58 -9.98
CA LEU A 116 -4.05 19.91 -10.10
C LEU A 116 -3.16 20.07 -11.34
N GLY A 117 -3.01 19.05 -12.18
CA GLY A 117 -2.33 19.16 -13.48
C GLY A 117 -1.07 18.31 -13.65
N ALA A 118 -0.78 17.38 -12.74
CA ALA A 118 0.29 16.40 -12.97
C ALA A 118 -0.06 15.49 -14.17
N PRO A 119 0.94 15.10 -15.00
CA PRO A 119 0.70 14.29 -16.18
C PRO A 119 0.04 12.96 -15.82
N ARG A 120 -1.18 12.74 -16.31
CA ARG A 120 -1.89 11.47 -16.18
C ARG A 120 -1.15 10.38 -16.94
N SER A 121 -0.76 9.31 -16.24
CA SER A 121 -0.39 8.05 -16.88
C SER A 121 -1.54 7.58 -17.77
N ARG A 122 -1.26 7.33 -19.06
CA ARG A 122 -2.23 6.68 -19.98
C ARG A 122 -2.70 5.35 -19.35
N LYS A 123 -4.01 5.09 -19.45
CA LYS A 123 -4.61 3.80 -19.11
C LYS A 123 -3.90 2.70 -19.91
N SER A 124 -3.34 1.70 -19.24
CA SER A 124 -3.16 0.39 -19.86
C SER A 124 -4.45 -0.37 -19.63
N GLY A 125 -5.02 -0.90 -20.72
CA GLY A 125 -6.35 -1.51 -20.81
C GLY A 125 -6.64 -2.58 -19.76
#